data_AF-A0A7W1B055-F1
#
_entry.id   AF-A0A7W1B055-F1
#
_cell.length_a   1.000
_cell.length_b   1.000
_cell.length_c   1.000
_cell.angle_alpha   90.00
_cell.angle_beta   90.00
_cell.angle_gamma   90.00
#
_symmetry.space_group_name_H-M   'P 1'
#
loop_
_entity.id
_entity.type
_entity.pdbx_description
1 polymer ?
#
loop_
_entity_poly.entity_id
_entity_poly.type
_entity_poly.pdbx_seq_one_letter_code
_entity_poly.pdbx_strand_id
1 'polypeptide(L)'
;MNGSPDCPDPPSTRSPGGPLAGVLVVDLSRALAGPQAAMMLGDLGARVIKVESPDGDDSRGWGPPFMHPPGADRESTYFLAANRNKESIVLDLKGDEDPAVLRALLARADVLIENFRPGVLARLGFGTDVLA
;
A
#
# COMPACT_ATOMS: atom_id res chain seq x y z
N MET A 1 51.23 -8.26 -14.26
CA MET A 1 50.15 -7.65 -15.05
C MET A 1 49.07 -8.71 -15.18
N ASN A 2 48.04 -8.55 -14.35
CA ASN A 2 47.00 -9.54 -14.09
C ASN A 2 45.94 -9.54 -15.19
N GLY A 3 45.37 -10.70 -15.48
CA GLY A 3 44.13 -10.86 -16.23
C GLY A 3 43.55 -12.25 -15.96
N SER A 4 42.80 -12.38 -14.87
CA SER A 4 41.98 -13.57 -14.59
C SER A 4 40.66 -13.45 -15.36
N PRO A 5 40.07 -14.56 -15.84
CA PRO A 5 38.86 -14.53 -16.65
C PRO A 5 37.62 -14.26 -15.80
N ASP A 6 36.75 -13.39 -16.34
CA ASP A 6 35.53 -12.85 -15.73
C ASP A 6 34.63 -13.93 -15.13
N CYS A 7 34.48 -13.90 -13.80
CA CYS A 7 33.32 -14.46 -13.15
C CYS A 7 32.15 -13.50 -13.40
N PRO A 8 30.99 -13.95 -13.91
CA PRO A 8 29.84 -13.07 -14.02
C PRO A 8 29.42 -12.63 -12.61
N ASP A 9 29.21 -11.33 -12.44
CA ASP A 9 28.70 -10.78 -11.19
C ASP A 9 27.39 -11.48 -10.81
N PRO A 10 27.16 -11.79 -9.52
CA PRO A 10 25.88 -12.34 -9.09
C PRO A 10 24.76 -11.35 -9.43
N PRO A 11 23.54 -11.82 -9.76
CA PRO A 11 22.43 -10.94 -10.08
C PRO A 11 22.20 -10.00 -8.90
N SER A 12 22.47 -8.70 -9.12
CA SER A 12 22.15 -7.68 -8.14
C SER A 12 20.64 -7.70 -7.93
N THR A 13 20.21 -7.99 -6.70
CA THR A 13 18.83 -7.81 -6.28
C THR A 13 18.52 -6.32 -6.36
N ARG A 14 18.10 -5.84 -7.53
CA ARG A 14 17.63 -4.46 -7.69
C ARG A 14 16.40 -4.33 -6.82
N SER A 15 16.54 -3.65 -5.68
CA SER A 15 15.41 -2.96 -5.07
C SER A 15 14.71 -2.18 -6.20
N PRO A 16 13.37 -2.24 -6.31
CA PRO A 16 12.65 -1.55 -7.38
C PRO A 16 13.13 -0.10 -7.42
N GLY A 17 13.79 0.27 -8.51
CA GLY A 17 14.47 1.56 -8.63
C GLY A 17 13.45 2.68 -8.80
N GLY A 18 13.79 3.87 -8.33
CA GLY A 18 12.96 5.06 -8.47
C GLY A 18 13.33 6.12 -7.43
N PRO A 19 12.87 7.37 -7.59
CA PRO A 19 13.18 8.46 -6.65
C PRO A 19 12.72 8.20 -5.21
N LEU A 20 11.73 7.32 -5.01
CA LEU A 20 11.20 6.94 -3.70
C LEU A 20 11.59 5.51 -3.28
N ALA A 21 12.61 4.94 -3.91
CA ALA A 21 13.11 3.63 -3.50
C ALA A 21 13.51 3.62 -2.02
N GLY A 22 12.99 2.65 -1.27
CA GLY A 22 13.21 2.53 0.18
C GLY A 22 12.16 3.23 1.06
N VAL A 23 11.28 4.05 0.49
CA VAL A 23 10.19 4.70 1.21
C VAL A 23 9.06 3.70 1.45
N LEU A 24 8.57 3.60 2.70
CA LEU A 24 7.38 2.84 3.07
C LEU A 24 6.17 3.76 3.23
N VAL A 25 5.13 3.51 2.46
CA VAL A 25 3.85 4.23 2.50
C VAL A 25 2.76 3.31 3.03
N VAL A 26 2.04 3.77 4.06
CA VAL A 26 0.82 3.12 4.56
C VAL A 26 -0.39 3.89 4.04
N ASP A 27 -1.23 3.21 3.25
CA ASP A 27 -2.41 3.77 2.62
C ASP A 27 -3.68 3.23 3.28
N LEU A 28 -4.29 4.03 4.15
CA LEU A 28 -5.60 3.78 4.78
C LEU A 28 -6.76 4.37 3.95
N SER A 29 -6.46 4.99 2.80
CA SER A 29 -7.44 5.74 2.04
C SER A 29 -8.29 4.85 1.14
N ARG A 30 -9.44 5.40 0.74
CA ARG A 30 -10.47 4.69 -0.01
C ARG A 30 -10.96 5.48 -1.22
N ALA A 31 -11.66 4.80 -2.12
CA ALA A 31 -12.22 5.35 -3.36
C ALA A 31 -11.13 5.79 -4.36
N LEU A 32 -10.90 7.10 -4.56
CA LEU A 32 -10.06 7.59 -5.66
C LEU A 32 -8.90 8.48 -5.23
N ALA A 33 -9.15 9.64 -4.62
CA ALA A 33 -8.13 10.66 -4.44
C ALA A 33 -6.91 10.19 -3.62
N GLY A 34 -7.16 9.58 -2.46
CA GLY A 34 -6.10 9.01 -1.63
C GLY A 34 -5.42 7.82 -2.31
N PRO A 35 -6.17 6.82 -2.83
CA PRO A 35 -5.56 5.68 -3.49
C PRO A 35 -4.70 6.07 -4.69
N GLN A 36 -5.15 7.05 -5.49
CA GLN A 36 -4.40 7.55 -6.63
C GLN A 36 -3.10 8.25 -6.20
N ALA A 37 -3.13 9.04 -5.13
CA ALA A 37 -1.91 9.67 -4.59
C ALA A 37 -0.91 8.60 -4.12
N ALA A 38 -1.36 7.61 -3.35
CA ALA A 38 -0.51 6.51 -2.90
C ALA A 38 0.05 5.68 -4.08
N MET A 39 -0.76 5.44 -5.09
CA MET A 39 -0.34 4.75 -6.32
C MET A 39 0.77 5.52 -7.05
N MET A 40 0.68 6.85 -7.13
CA MET A 40 1.76 7.66 -7.73
C MET A 40 3.08 7.53 -6.96
N LEU A 41 3.03 7.40 -5.62
CA LEU A 41 4.23 7.13 -4.82
C LEU A 41 4.81 5.73 -5.14
N GLY A 42 3.94 4.74 -5.30
CA GLY A 42 4.33 3.38 -5.74
C GLY A 42 4.94 3.38 -7.15
N ASP A 43 4.38 4.14 -8.09
CA ASP A 43 4.92 4.33 -9.44
C ASP A 43 6.34 4.96 -9.41
N LEU A 44 6.67 5.73 -8.38
CA LEU A 44 7.99 6.33 -8.15
C LEU A 44 8.95 5.43 -7.34
N GLY A 45 8.55 4.18 -7.03
CA GLY A 45 9.39 3.17 -6.39
C GLY A 45 9.19 3.00 -4.88
N ALA A 46 8.23 3.69 -4.28
CA ALA A 46 7.89 3.46 -2.88
C ALA A 46 7.21 2.10 -2.69
N ARG A 47 7.44 1.45 -1.53
CA ARG A 47 6.65 0.29 -1.12
C ARG A 47 5.35 0.79 -0.50
N VAL A 48 4.22 0.52 -1.15
CA VAL A 48 2.90 0.98 -0.70
C VAL A 48 2.11 -0.20 -0.16
N ILE A 49 1.68 -0.12 1.09
CA ILE A 49 0.83 -1.11 1.74
C ILE A 49 -0.54 -0.47 1.96
N LYS A 50 -1.54 -0.95 1.21
CA LYS A 50 -2.93 -0.59 1.39
C LYS A 50 -3.51 -1.42 2.53
N VAL A 51 -4.10 -0.74 3.52
CA VAL A 51 -4.83 -1.39 4.61
C VAL A 51 -6.32 -1.27 4.30
N GLU A 52 -6.98 -2.42 4.22
CA GLU A 52 -8.40 -2.52 3.90
C GLU A 52 -9.19 -3.02 5.11
N SER A 53 -10.45 -2.62 5.21
CA SER A 53 -11.39 -3.24 6.14
C SER A 53 -11.69 -4.70 5.74
N PRO A 54 -12.30 -5.52 6.62
CA PRO A 54 -12.78 -6.85 6.28
C PRO A 54 -13.66 -6.91 5.02
N ASP A 55 -14.42 -5.85 4.75
CA ASP A 55 -15.26 -5.72 3.55
C ASP A 55 -14.47 -5.29 2.28
N GLY A 56 -13.18 -5.00 2.40
CA GLY A 56 -12.35 -4.43 1.35
C GLY A 56 -12.58 -2.92 1.13
N ASP A 57 -11.91 -2.36 0.13
CA ASP A 57 -12.23 -1.03 -0.42
C ASP A 57 -13.54 -1.07 -1.22
N ASP A 58 -14.46 -0.14 -0.94
CA ASP A 58 -15.76 -0.01 -1.63
C ASP A 58 -15.62 -0.04 -3.17
N SER A 59 -14.54 0.52 -3.70
CA SER A 59 -14.29 0.59 -5.14
C SER A 59 -14.04 -0.76 -5.80
N ARG A 60 -13.73 -1.82 -5.04
CA ARG A 60 -13.66 -3.21 -5.56
C ARG A 60 -15.01 -3.67 -6.13
N GLY A 61 -16.12 -3.14 -5.62
CA GLY A 61 -17.46 -3.40 -6.11
C GLY A 61 -17.95 -2.46 -7.20
N TRP A 62 -17.23 -1.38 -7.50
CA TRP A 62 -17.69 -0.35 -8.45
C TRP A 62 -17.49 -0.81 -9.89
N GLY A 63 -18.58 -0.98 -10.62
CA GLY A 63 -18.56 -1.34 -12.04
C GLY A 63 -19.99 -1.34 -12.59
N PRO A 64 -20.19 -1.75 -13.86
CA PRO A 64 -19.19 -2.23 -14.83
C PRO A 64 -18.24 -1.13 -15.37
N PRO A 65 -17.12 -1.50 -16.04
CA PRO A 65 -16.69 -2.86 -16.37
C PRO A 65 -15.94 -3.57 -15.24
N PHE A 66 -15.95 -4.90 -15.30
CA PHE A 66 -15.18 -5.78 -14.42
C PHE A 66 -14.22 -6.63 -15.25
N MET A 67 -13.06 -6.93 -14.68
CA MET A 67 -12.06 -7.85 -15.23
C MET A 67 -12.15 -9.20 -14.52
N HIS A 68 -11.81 -10.28 -15.22
CA HIS A 68 -11.69 -11.62 -14.66
C HIS A 68 -10.26 -12.12 -14.92
N PRO A 69 -9.28 -11.75 -14.07
CA PRO A 69 -7.91 -12.22 -14.23
C PRO A 69 -7.86 -13.75 -14.05
N PRO A 70 -7.03 -14.48 -14.82
CA PRO A 70 -6.88 -15.92 -14.65
C PRO A 70 -6.45 -16.29 -13.23
N GLY A 71 -7.24 -17.13 -12.56
CA GLY A 71 -6.94 -17.60 -11.20
C GLY A 71 -7.24 -16.59 -10.08
N ALA A 72 -7.93 -15.49 -10.36
CA ALA A 72 -8.39 -14.53 -9.37
C ALA A 72 -9.90 -14.30 -9.46
N ASP A 73 -10.46 -13.73 -8.40
CA ASP A 73 -11.85 -13.27 -8.40
C ASP A 73 -12.05 -12.10 -9.38
N ARG A 74 -13.32 -11.80 -9.64
CA ARG A 74 -13.69 -10.64 -10.47
C ARG A 74 -13.20 -9.35 -9.81
N GLU A 75 -12.50 -8.52 -10.57
CA GLU A 75 -11.98 -7.23 -10.08
C GLU A 75 -12.61 -6.04 -10.80
N SER A 76 -12.86 -4.96 -10.06
CA SER A 76 -13.29 -3.68 -10.63
C SER A 76 -12.17 -3.02 -11.42
N THR A 77 -12.46 -2.56 -12.63
CA THR A 77 -11.51 -1.72 -13.38
C THR A 77 -11.26 -0.37 -12.71
N TYR A 78 -12.23 0.12 -11.93
CA TYR A 78 -12.08 1.34 -11.15
C TYR A 78 -11.02 1.15 -10.06
N PHE A 79 -11.15 0.08 -9.28
CA PHE A 79 -10.16 -0.26 -8.25
C PHE A 79 -8.77 -0.40 -8.85
N LEU A 80 -8.65 -1.15 -9.95
CA LEU A 80 -7.39 -1.39 -10.65
C LEU A 80 -6.73 -0.11 -11.16
N ALA A 81 -7.51 0.88 -11.60
CA ALA A 81 -6.99 2.14 -12.13
C ALA A 81 -6.24 2.98 -11.08
N ALA A 82 -6.52 2.78 -9.78
CA ALA A 82 -5.97 3.57 -8.68
C ALA A 82 -5.17 2.77 -7.64
N ASN A 83 -4.95 1.46 -7.84
CA ASN A 83 -4.32 0.59 -6.83
C ASN A 83 -3.23 -0.34 -7.37
N ARG A 84 -2.73 -0.15 -8.60
CA ARG A 84 -1.51 -0.86 -9.05
C ARG A 84 -0.31 -0.53 -8.16
N ASN A 85 0.69 -1.41 -8.14
CA ASN A 85 1.93 -1.26 -7.37
C ASN A 85 1.75 -1.21 -5.85
N LYS A 86 0.59 -1.65 -5.34
CA LYS A 86 0.32 -1.76 -3.90
C LYS A 86 0.27 -3.22 -3.47
N GLU A 87 0.83 -3.48 -2.30
CA GLU A 87 0.48 -4.64 -1.48
C GLU A 87 -0.82 -4.33 -0.73
N SER A 88 -1.61 -5.35 -0.40
CA SER A 88 -2.84 -5.20 0.40
C SER A 88 -2.82 -6.11 1.63
N ILE A 89 -3.25 -5.57 2.76
CA ILE A 89 -3.53 -6.29 4.00
C ILE A 89 -4.92 -5.90 4.50
N VAL A 90 -5.69 -6.88 4.96
CA VAL A 90 -6.98 -6.65 5.61
C VAL A 90 -6.78 -6.55 7.11
N LEU A 91 -7.26 -5.47 7.72
CA LEU A 91 -7.22 -5.25 9.17
C LEU A 91 -8.57 -4.71 9.67
N ASP A 92 -9.15 -5.35 10.68
CA ASP A 92 -10.25 -4.81 11.47
C ASP A 92 -9.74 -3.91 12.60
N LEU A 93 -9.67 -2.61 12.34
CA LEU A 93 -9.19 -1.63 13.32
C LEU A 93 -10.13 -1.43 14.53
N LYS A 94 -11.27 -2.12 14.58
CA LYS A 94 -12.14 -2.19 15.76
C LYS A 94 -11.94 -3.46 16.58
N GLY A 95 -11.20 -4.43 16.06
CA GLY A 95 -10.82 -5.65 16.75
C GLY A 95 -9.70 -5.44 17.77
N ASP A 96 -9.41 -6.50 18.52
CA ASP A 96 -8.45 -6.43 19.62
C ASP A 96 -6.98 -6.51 19.14
N GLU A 97 -6.70 -7.27 18.07
CA GLU A 97 -5.33 -7.60 17.64
C GLU A 97 -4.81 -6.73 16.50
N ASP A 98 -5.65 -6.47 15.49
CA ASP A 98 -5.26 -5.76 14.26
C ASP A 98 -4.76 -4.32 14.47
N PRO A 99 -5.26 -3.53 15.43
CA PRO A 99 -4.67 -2.23 15.74
C PRO A 99 -3.19 -2.31 16.15
N ALA A 100 -2.74 -3.42 16.75
CA ALA A 100 -1.32 -3.60 17.06
C ALA A 100 -0.47 -3.82 15.79
N VAL A 101 -1.03 -4.53 14.79
CA VAL A 101 -0.39 -4.70 13.48
C VAL A 101 -0.25 -3.36 12.77
N LEU A 102 -1.31 -2.55 12.75
CA LEU A 102 -1.24 -1.22 12.15
C LEU A 102 -0.24 -0.33 12.89
N ARG A 103 -0.20 -0.35 14.23
CA ARG A 103 0.81 0.39 15.01
C ARG A 103 2.24 0.00 14.63
N ALA A 104 2.51 -1.30 14.54
CA ALA A 104 3.84 -1.80 14.16
C ALA A 104 4.22 -1.41 12.72
N LEU A 105 3.23 -1.35 11.82
CA LEU A 105 3.45 -0.91 10.45
C LEU A 105 3.74 0.59 10.38
N LEU A 106 2.95 1.41 11.07
CA LEU A 106 3.12 2.86 11.12
C LEU A 106 4.43 3.28 11.79
N ALA A 107 4.90 2.53 12.79
CA ALA A 107 6.21 2.77 13.43
C ALA A 107 7.40 2.65 12.47
N ARG A 108 7.20 2.07 11.28
CA ARG A 108 8.20 1.91 10.23
C ARG A 108 7.92 2.75 9.00
N ALA A 109 6.73 3.34 8.90
CA ALA A 109 6.27 4.03 7.72
C ALA A 109 6.87 5.43 7.65
N ASP A 110 7.26 5.85 6.46
CA ASP A 110 7.71 7.22 6.20
C ASP A 110 6.52 8.14 5.88
N VAL A 111 5.44 7.56 5.33
CA VAL A 111 4.25 8.28 4.90
C VAL A 111 2.99 7.53 5.30
N LEU A 112 2.02 8.25 5.88
CA LEU A 112 0.65 7.79 6.09
C LEU A 112 -0.30 8.59 5.19
N ILE A 113 -1.15 7.89 4.43
CA ILE A 113 -2.23 8.48 3.63
C ILE A 113 -3.58 8.00 4.17
N GLU A 114 -4.47 8.93 4.50
CA GLU A 114 -5.82 8.65 4.96
C GLU A 114 -6.80 9.69 4.41
N ASN A 115 -8.07 9.31 4.24
CA ASN A 115 -9.13 10.21 3.80
C ASN A 115 -10.44 9.99 4.57
N PHE A 116 -10.34 9.61 5.84
CA PHE A 116 -11.51 9.48 6.70
C PHE A 116 -12.11 10.85 7.03
N ARG A 117 -13.33 10.84 7.57
CA ARG A 117 -13.89 12.06 8.16
C ARG A 117 -12.99 12.52 9.32
N PRO A 118 -12.82 13.84 9.52
CA PRO A 118 -11.99 14.37 10.60
C PRO A 118 -12.25 13.70 11.96
N GLY A 119 -11.16 13.26 12.60
CA GLY A 119 -11.19 12.62 13.92
C GLY A 119 -11.65 11.15 13.93
N VAL A 120 -11.93 10.52 12.79
CA VAL A 120 -12.20 9.07 12.75
C VAL A 120 -10.93 8.29 13.10
N LEU A 121 -9.79 8.62 12.50
CA LEU A 121 -8.53 7.93 12.76
C LEU A 121 -8.10 8.03 14.24
N ALA A 122 -8.28 9.20 14.85
CA ALA A 122 -8.06 9.40 16.29
C ALA A 122 -8.98 8.51 17.16
N ARG A 123 -10.26 8.36 16.80
CA ARG A 123 -11.18 7.45 17.50
C ARG A 123 -10.81 5.98 17.36
N LEU A 124 -10.04 5.62 16.33
CA LEU A 124 -9.45 4.29 16.16
C LEU A 124 -8.13 4.12 16.93
N GLY A 125 -7.68 5.15 17.66
CA GLY A 125 -6.46 5.10 18.47
C GLY A 125 -5.18 5.50 17.72
N PHE A 126 -5.31 6.20 16.60
CA PHE A 126 -4.21 6.67 15.76
C PHE A 126 -4.27 8.20 15.59
N GLY A 127 -4.39 8.91 16.71
CA GLY A 127 -4.33 10.37 16.72
C GLY A 127 -2.93 10.90 16.40
N THR A 128 -2.82 12.19 16.11
CA THR A 128 -1.54 12.84 15.81
C THR A 128 -0.50 12.70 16.93
N ASP A 129 -0.97 12.54 18.17
CA ASP A 129 -0.15 12.28 19.36
C ASP A 129 0.57 10.93 19.33
N VAL A 130 0.04 9.95 18.59
CA VAL A 130 0.63 8.60 18.44
C VAL A 130 1.45 8.49 17.15
N LEU A 131 1.28 9.43 16.22
CA LEU A 131 1.89 9.43 14.89
C LEU A 131 3.10 10.39 14.74
N ALA A 132 3.40 11.18 15.78
CA ALA A 132 4.44 12.22 15.79
C ALA A 132 5.71 11.78 16.53
#